data_AF-A0A968LQ27-F1
#
_entry.id   AF-A0A968LQ27-F1
#
_cell.length_a   1.000
_cell.length_b   1.000
_cell.length_c   1.000
_cell.angle_alpha   90.00
_cell.angle_beta   90.00
_cell.angle_gamma   90.00
#
_symmetry.space_group_name_H-M   'P 1'
#
loop_
_entity.id
_entity.type
_entity.pdbx_description
1 polymer ?
#
loop_
_entity_poly.entity_id
_entity_poly.type
_entity_poly.pdbx_seq_one_letter_code
_entity_poly.pdbx_strand_id
1 'polypeptide(L)'
;MKPPVIIGLIVVIVAVIALVVSQQPQPAPAVSLCDALPTFNPIDGSSITELKTEDLTVGTGAEAQTGKTVVMHYVGYLANGTKI
;
A
#
# COMPACT_ATOMS: atom_id res chain seq x y z
N MET A 1 -46.65 -12.79 -8.06
CA MET A 1 -45.59 -13.65 -8.65
C MET A 1 -45.56 -14.98 -7.90
N LYS A 2 -45.27 -16.10 -8.57
CA LYS A 2 -45.30 -17.42 -7.93
C LYS A 2 -44.09 -17.58 -6.99
N PRO A 3 -44.25 -18.12 -5.77
CA PRO A 3 -43.19 -18.23 -4.77
C PRO A 3 -41.82 -18.77 -5.28
N PRO A 4 -41.74 -19.77 -6.19
CA PRO A 4 -40.44 -20.24 -6.70
C PRO A 4 -39.68 -19.21 -7.54
N VAL A 5 -40.36 -18.27 -8.19
CA VAL A 5 -39.71 -17.23 -9.02
C VAL A 5 -39.01 -16.18 -8.15
N ILE A 6 -39.60 -15.86 -6.99
CA ILE A 6 -39.04 -14.89 -6.04
C ILE A 6 -37.76 -15.44 -5.40
N ILE A 7 -37.75 -16.72 -5.03
CA ILE A 7 -36.58 -17.39 -4.45
C ILE A 7 -35.43 -17.42 -5.46
N GLY A 8 -35.69 -17.78 -6.72
CA GLY A 8 -34.68 -17.77 -7.78
C GLY A 8 -34.06 -16.39 -8.00
N LEU A 9 -34.87 -15.33 -8.00
CA LEU A 9 -34.40 -13.95 -8.13
C LEU A 9 -33.47 -13.54 -6.98
N ILE A 10 -33.83 -13.89 -5.74
CA ILE A 10 -33.03 -13.58 -4.55
C ILE A 10 -31.66 -14.28 -4.61
N VAL A 11 -31.61 -15.55 -4.98
CA VAL A 11 -30.34 -16.30 -5.09
C VAL A 11 -29.42 -15.68 -6.14
N VAL A 12 -29.96 -15.28 -7.28
CA VAL A 12 -29.18 -14.60 -8.34
C VAL A 12 -28.64 -13.26 -7.84
N ILE A 13 -29.46 -12.47 -7.16
CA ILE A 13 -29.03 -11.18 -6.60
C ILE A 13 -27.90 -11.38 -5.58
N VAL A 14 -28.01 -12.35 -4.68
CA VAL A 14 -26.97 -12.66 -3.69
C VAL A 14 -25.67 -13.11 -4.36
N ALA A 15 -25.74 -13.95 -5.40
CA ALA A 15 -24.56 -14.40 -6.14
C ALA A 15 -23.87 -13.24 -6.89
N VAL A 16 -24.66 -12.33 -7.48
CA VAL A 16 -24.12 -11.13 -8.15
C VAL A 16 -23.45 -10.20 -7.14
N ILE A 17 -24.05 -9.97 -5.98
CA ILE A 17 -23.45 -9.15 -4.91
C ILE A 17 -22.14 -9.78 -4.43
N ALA A 18 -22.11 -11.09 -4.19
CA ALA A 18 -20.89 -11.78 -3.77
C ALA A 18 -19.76 -11.67 -4.81
N LEU A 19 -20.11 -11.77 -6.11
CA LEU A 19 -19.16 -11.59 -7.21
C LEU A 19 -18.64 -10.14 -7.30
N VAL A 20 -19.51 -9.15 -7.11
CA VAL A 20 -19.09 -7.73 -7.11
C VAL A 20 -18.18 -7.44 -5.92
N VAL A 21 -18.49 -7.98 -4.73
CA VAL A 21 -17.67 -7.82 -3.53
C VAL A 21 -16.29 -8.47 -3.68
N SER A 22 -16.19 -9.62 -4.34
CA SER A 22 -14.89 -10.28 -4.56
C SER A 22 -14.00 -9.56 -5.59
N GLN A 23 -14.59 -8.74 -6.46
CA GLN A 23 -13.86 -7.89 -7.39
C GLN A 23 -13.45 -6.54 -6.79
N GLN A 24 -13.94 -6.20 -5.59
CA GLN A 24 -13.62 -4.95 -4.95
C GLN A 24 -12.13 -4.95 -4.54
N PRO A 25 -11.34 -3.93 -4.90
CA PRO A 25 -9.95 -3.83 -4.46
C PRO A 25 -9.89 -3.93 -2.94
N GLN A 26 -9.27 -4.99 -2.42
CA GLN A 26 -9.10 -5.15 -0.99
C GLN A 26 -8.33 -3.93 -0.49
N PRO A 27 -8.85 -3.18 0.51
CA PRO A 27 -8.12 -2.05 1.08
C PRO A 27 -6.72 -2.53 1.45
N ALA A 28 -5.71 -1.84 0.96
CA ALA A 28 -4.33 -2.17 1.31
C ALA A 28 -4.24 -2.22 2.85
N PRO A 29 -3.55 -3.23 3.44
CA PRO A 29 -3.30 -3.26 4.87
C PRO A 29 -2.75 -1.91 5.33
N ALA A 30 -3.31 -1.35 6.40
CA ALA A 30 -2.75 -0.15 7.00
C ALA A 30 -1.33 -0.47 7.48
N VAL A 31 -0.33 0.04 6.77
CA VAL A 31 1.07 -0.05 7.19
C VAL A 31 1.22 0.93 8.34
N SER A 32 1.39 0.42 9.57
CA SER A 32 1.73 1.28 10.72
C SER A 32 3.13 1.83 10.47
N LEU A 33 3.22 3.11 10.13
CA LEU A 33 4.47 3.74 9.70
C LEU A 33 5.49 3.94 10.83
N CYS A 34 5.13 3.61 12.08
CA CYS A 34 5.82 4.17 13.23
C CYS A 34 5.72 3.27 14.46
N ASP A 35 6.69 2.38 14.62
CA ASP A 35 7.27 2.08 15.93
C ASP A 35 8.81 2.15 15.91
N ALA A 36 9.43 2.00 14.73
CA ALA A 36 10.86 2.22 14.53
C ALA A 36 11.10 3.25 13.42
N LEU A 37 11.29 4.52 13.80
CA LEU A 37 11.92 5.47 12.89
C LEU A 37 13.30 4.91 12.49
N PRO A 38 13.70 4.99 11.22
CA PRO A 38 15.04 4.57 10.83
C PRO A 38 16.05 5.38 11.63
N THR A 39 16.94 4.68 12.33
CA THR A 39 18.12 5.30 12.91
C THR A 39 19.19 5.35 11.83
N PHE A 40 19.81 6.51 11.64
CA PHE A 40 20.91 6.65 10.70
C PHE A 40 22.06 7.36 11.41
N ASN A 41 23.28 6.94 11.07
CA ASN A 41 24.46 7.63 11.53
C ASN A 41 24.78 8.75 10.54
N PRO A 42 25.06 9.98 10.99
CA PRO A 42 25.46 11.05 10.09
C PRO A 42 26.65 10.63 9.22
N ILE A 43 26.56 10.94 7.93
CA ILE A 43 27.60 10.66 6.94
C ILE A 43 28.07 11.96 6.30
N ASP A 44 29.34 12.02 5.89
CA ASP A 44 29.81 13.13 5.05
C ASP A 44 29.19 12.98 3.65
N GLY A 45 28.34 13.94 3.27
CA GLY A 45 27.66 13.94 1.98
C GLY A 45 28.60 13.89 0.77
N SER A 46 29.86 14.28 0.93
CA SER A 46 30.89 14.23 -0.11
C SER A 46 31.32 12.81 -0.48
N SER A 47 30.96 11.81 0.34
CA SER A 47 31.30 10.39 0.15
C SER A 47 30.19 9.57 -0.53
N ILE A 48 29.04 10.18 -0.85
CA ILE A 48 27.91 9.48 -1.45
C ILE A 48 28.14 9.30 -2.96
N THR A 49 28.35 8.06 -3.39
CA THR A 49 28.55 7.72 -4.81
C THR A 49 27.38 6.96 -5.43
N GLU A 50 26.48 6.43 -4.61
CA GLU A 50 25.37 5.58 -5.03
C GLU A 50 24.15 5.73 -4.10
N LEU A 51 22.98 5.35 -4.60
CA LEU A 51 21.77 5.24 -3.79
C LEU A 51 21.80 3.91 -3.02
N LYS A 52 21.51 3.96 -1.73
CA LYS A 52 21.28 2.78 -0.89
C LYS A 52 19.82 2.71 -0.47
N THR A 53 19.28 1.50 -0.46
CA THR A 53 17.90 1.21 -0.07
C THR A 53 17.89 0.05 0.91
N GLU A 54 17.03 0.14 1.91
CA GLU A 54 16.77 -0.93 2.87
C GLU A 54 15.25 -1.11 3.02
N ASP A 55 14.79 -2.34 2.88
CA ASP A 55 13.40 -2.67 3.10
C ASP A 55 13.13 -2.87 4.59
N LEU A 56 12.61 -1.83 5.25
CA LEU A 56 12.15 -1.95 6.64
C LEU A 56 10.92 -2.84 6.76
N THR A 57 10.10 -2.92 5.69
CA THR A 57 8.95 -3.80 5.58
C THR A 57 8.70 -4.10 4.11
N VAL A 58 8.67 -5.38 3.76
CA VAL A 58 8.43 -5.83 2.37
C VAL A 58 6.93 -5.75 2.07
N GLY A 59 6.57 -4.97 1.05
CA GLY A 59 5.19 -4.89 0.56
C GLY A 59 4.81 -6.07 -0.35
N THR A 60 3.50 -6.36 -0.44
CA THR A 60 2.94 -7.38 -1.35
C THR A 60 2.10 -6.79 -2.48
N GLY A 61 2.10 -5.45 -2.60
CA GLY A 61 1.36 -4.72 -3.63
C GLY A 61 2.05 -4.77 -4.99
N ALA A 62 1.40 -4.15 -5.99
CA ALA A 62 2.00 -3.98 -7.31
C ALA A 62 3.24 -3.09 -7.24
N GLU A 63 4.27 -3.44 -8.02
CA GLU A 63 5.49 -2.64 -8.16
C GLU A 63 5.17 -1.25 -8.74
N ALA A 64 5.84 -0.22 -8.21
CA ALA A 64 5.75 1.12 -8.77
C ALA A 64 6.44 1.19 -10.13
N GLN A 65 5.72 1.69 -11.15
CA GLN A 65 6.22 1.75 -12.53
C GLN A 65 6.40 3.19 -13.01
N THR A 66 7.35 3.39 -13.95
CA THR A 66 7.63 4.69 -14.56
C THR A 66 6.37 5.31 -15.17
N GLY A 67 6.14 6.59 -14.88
CA GLY A 67 4.98 7.34 -15.39
C GLY A 67 3.66 7.10 -14.64
N LYS A 68 3.68 6.30 -13.55
CA LYS A 68 2.52 6.12 -12.66
C LYS A 68 2.64 6.99 -11.41
N THR A 69 1.49 7.29 -10.80
CA THR A 69 1.42 8.06 -9.56
C THR A 69 1.60 7.15 -8.35
N VAL A 70 2.43 7.56 -7.40
CA VAL A 70 2.59 6.92 -6.09
C VAL A 70 2.01 7.82 -4.99
N VAL A 71 1.51 7.21 -3.91
CA VAL A 71 1.09 7.92 -2.70
C VAL A 71 1.96 7.41 -1.56
N MET A 72 2.61 8.32 -0.85
CA MET A 72 3.60 7.98 0.16
C MET A 72 3.39 8.78 1.44
N HIS A 73 3.73 8.16 2.56
CA HIS A 73 4.04 8.86 3.80
C HIS A 73 5.57 8.83 3.96
N TYR A 74 6.22 9.99 3.94
CA TYR A 74 7.67 10.07 3.98
C TYR A 74 8.14 11.12 5.00
N VAL A 75 9.37 10.94 5.48
CA VAL A 75 10.12 11.94 6.24
C VAL A 75 11.52 12.05 5.64
N GLY A 76 12.02 13.28 5.48
CA GLY A 76 13.37 13.52 4.98
C GLY A 76 14.33 13.93 6.09
N TYR A 77 15.60 13.55 5.94
CA TYR A 77 16.70 14.05 6.77
C TYR A 77 17.90 14.40 5.88
N LEU A 78 18.63 15.45 6.24
CA LEU A 78 19.95 15.76 5.69
C LEU A 78 20.99 14.79 6.26
N ALA A 79 22.12 14.65 5.54
CA ALA A 79 23.21 13.76 5.91
C ALA A 79 23.78 14.00 7.33
N ASN A 80 23.58 15.20 7.87
CA ASN A 80 24.02 15.59 9.22
C ASN A 80 23.00 15.30 10.34
N GLY A 81 21.82 14.73 10.04
CA GLY A 81 20.78 14.49 11.05
C GLY A 81 19.59 15.45 11.02
N THR A 82 19.66 16.55 10.25
CA THR A 82 18.63 17.59 10.28
C THR A 82 17.37 17.16 9.52
N LYS A 83 16.21 17.15 10.17
CA LYS A 83 14.92 16.83 9.54
C LYS A 83 14.47 17.92 8.54
N ILE A 84 13.88 17.51 7.41
CA ILE A 84 13.27 18.39 6.38
C ILE A 84 11.82 18.02 6.08
#